data_AF-Q4SWU0-F1
#
_entry.id   AF-Q4SWU0-F1
#
_cell.length_a   1.000
_cell.length_b   1.000
_cell.length_c   1.000
_cell.angle_alpha   90.00
_cell.angle_beta   90.00
_cell.angle_gamma   90.00
#
_symmetry.space_group_name_H-M   'P 1'
#
loop_
_entity.id
_entity.type
_entity.pdbx_description
1 polymer ?
#
loop_
_entity_poly.entity_id
_entity_poly.type
_entity_poly.pdbx_seq_one_letter_code
_entity_poly.pdbx_strand_id
1 'polypeptide(L)'
;TFTVYGSDGRPRRQMASLGEMLHCLTGRCPHEYEMYGCYCGQQGGGQPVDQLDRCCFFHGCCLSQISAMGCRQDRKLHAHLTCQHGRPGCQGVSVCDKLQCVCDKTTAQCMAAARFNHSLTAHQCAGPAPSCQRGSRPPKPRLPPQSSEETVGGDSEVEDT
;
A
#
# COMPACT_ATOMS: atom_id res chain seq x y z
N THR A 1 6.02 7.09 -14.38
CA THR A 1 6.18 7.53 -12.97
C THR A 1 4.81 7.89 -12.42
N PHE A 2 4.66 8.04 -11.09
CA PHE A 2 3.44 8.54 -10.45
C PHE A 2 3.78 9.84 -9.71
N THR A 3 3.09 10.94 -9.97
CA THR A 3 3.45 12.28 -9.50
C THR A 3 2.37 12.85 -8.59
N VAL A 4 2.80 13.47 -7.50
CA VAL A 4 1.93 14.24 -6.61
C VAL A 4 2.08 15.72 -6.90
N TYR A 5 0.95 16.38 -7.17
CA TYR A 5 0.83 17.80 -7.46
C TYR A 5 0.35 18.58 -6.23
N GLY A 6 0.82 19.82 -6.12
CA GLY A 6 0.33 20.80 -5.16
C GLY A 6 -0.99 21.41 -5.60
N SER A 7 -1.62 22.17 -4.70
CA SER A 7 -2.83 22.96 -5.01
C SER A 7 -2.58 24.05 -6.06
N ASP A 8 -1.33 24.44 -6.28
CA ASP A 8 -0.87 25.36 -7.32
C ASP A 8 -0.61 24.67 -8.68
N GLY A 9 -0.89 23.36 -8.77
CA GLY A 9 -0.65 22.55 -9.97
C GLY A 9 0.82 22.19 -10.21
N ARG A 10 1.74 22.56 -9.31
CA ARG A 10 3.17 22.24 -9.47
C ARG A 10 3.48 20.83 -8.97
N PRO A 11 4.37 20.08 -9.64
CA PRO A 11 4.79 18.78 -9.15
C PRO A 11 5.58 18.93 -7.85
N ARG A 12 5.14 18.26 -6.78
CA ARG A 12 5.78 18.30 -5.46
C ARG A 12 6.70 17.11 -5.22
N ARG A 13 6.27 15.92 -5.64
CA ARG A 13 6.99 14.67 -5.37
C ARG A 13 6.69 13.63 -6.44
N GLN A 14 7.73 12.97 -6.92
CA GLN A 14 7.59 11.77 -7.72
C GLN A 14 7.61 10.53 -6.82
N MET A 15 6.67 9.63 -7.03
CA MET A 15 6.51 8.35 -6.37
C MET A 15 6.78 7.23 -7.38
N ALA A 16 8.01 7.20 -7.91
CA ALA A 16 8.44 6.23 -8.91
C ALA A 16 8.14 4.78 -8.48
N SER A 17 8.46 4.44 -7.23
CA SER A 17 8.21 3.13 -6.63
C SER A 17 6.73 2.71 -6.67
N LEU A 18 5.80 3.58 -6.25
CA LEU A 18 4.37 3.29 -6.36
C LEU A 18 3.97 3.06 -7.83
N GLY A 19 4.41 3.93 -8.74
CA GLY A 19 4.09 3.82 -10.15
C GLY A 19 4.60 2.52 -10.79
N GLU A 20 5.84 2.13 -10.51
CA GLU A 20 6.43 0.89 -11.02
C GLU A 20 5.71 -0.35 -10.47
N MET A 21 5.36 -0.37 -9.18
CA MET A 21 4.61 -1.47 -8.59
C MET A 21 3.18 -1.56 -9.16
N LEU A 22 2.52 -0.43 -9.39
CA LEU A 22 1.20 -0.38 -9.99
C LEU A 22 1.22 -0.84 -11.46
N HIS A 23 2.23 -0.42 -12.21
CA HIS A 23 2.44 -0.88 -13.58
C HIS A 23 2.66 -2.39 -13.63
N CYS A 24 3.49 -2.92 -12.72
CA CYS A 24 3.71 -4.37 -12.61
C CYS A 24 2.41 -5.16 -12.38
N LEU A 25 1.49 -4.63 -11.56
CA LEU A 25 0.23 -5.29 -11.22
C LEU A 25 -0.84 -5.19 -12.30
N THR A 26 -0.92 -4.05 -12.99
CA THR A 26 -2.06 -3.72 -13.86
C THR A 26 -1.71 -3.71 -15.35
N GLY A 27 -0.43 -3.61 -15.70
CA GLY A 27 0.04 -3.35 -17.07
C GLY A 27 -0.31 -1.96 -17.62
N ARG A 28 -1.01 -1.12 -16.84
CA ARG A 28 -1.47 0.22 -17.27
C ARG A 28 -0.42 1.28 -17.01
N CYS A 29 -0.52 2.40 -17.73
CA CYS A 29 0.37 3.54 -17.53
C CYS A 29 0.04 4.19 -16.17
N PRO A 30 1.00 4.35 -15.23
CA PRO A 30 0.71 4.92 -13.91
C PRO A 30 0.15 6.34 -13.95
N HIS A 31 0.46 7.12 -15.00
CA HIS A 31 -0.08 8.46 -15.21
C HIS A 31 -1.61 8.47 -15.37
N GLU A 32 -2.24 7.38 -15.81
CA GLU A 32 -3.71 7.28 -15.89
C GLU A 32 -4.37 7.36 -14.50
N TYR A 33 -3.63 7.04 -13.45
CA TYR A 33 -4.09 7.11 -12.06
C TYR A 33 -3.73 8.44 -11.39
N GLU A 34 -2.93 9.29 -12.04
CA GLU A 34 -2.67 10.64 -11.55
C GLU A 34 -3.93 11.49 -11.73
N MET A 35 -4.16 12.42 -10.80
CA MET A 35 -5.32 13.32 -10.84
C MET A 35 -6.68 12.61 -10.79
N TYR A 36 -6.71 11.37 -10.32
CA TYR A 36 -7.94 10.60 -10.13
C TYR A 36 -8.59 10.94 -8.79
N GLY A 37 -9.89 11.25 -8.81
CA GLY A 37 -10.66 11.56 -7.61
C GLY A 37 -10.07 12.74 -6.84
N CYS A 38 -10.03 12.63 -5.51
CA CYS A 38 -9.56 13.68 -4.63
C CYS A 38 -8.12 13.48 -4.15
N TYR A 39 -7.64 12.25 -4.07
CA TYR A 39 -6.41 11.90 -3.34
C TYR A 39 -5.32 11.30 -4.22
N CYS A 40 -5.62 10.79 -5.42
CA CYS A 40 -4.59 10.22 -6.28
C CYS A 40 -3.81 11.33 -6.99
N GLY A 41 -2.58 11.57 -6.55
CA GLY A 41 -1.69 12.56 -7.16
C GLY A 41 -1.99 14.02 -6.79
N GLN A 42 -2.87 14.26 -5.81
CA GLN A 42 -3.20 15.61 -5.31
C GLN A 42 -3.34 15.63 -3.79
N GLN A 43 -3.22 16.82 -3.21
CA GLN A 43 -3.54 17.04 -1.80
C GLN A 43 -5.05 17.31 -1.67
N GLY A 44 -5.83 16.24 -1.52
CA GLY A 44 -7.29 16.28 -1.51
C GLY A 44 -7.93 16.89 -0.26
N GLY A 45 -9.13 17.44 -0.45
CA GLY A 45 -10.13 17.69 0.59
C GLY A 45 -11.35 16.79 0.41
N GLY A 46 -12.30 16.81 1.34
CA GLY A 46 -13.55 16.05 1.22
C GLY A 46 -13.41 14.53 1.32
N GLN A 47 -14.52 13.81 1.13
CA GLN A 47 -14.54 12.34 1.20
C GLN A 47 -13.97 11.71 -0.09
N PRO A 48 -13.25 10.57 0.00
CA PRO A 48 -12.85 9.82 -1.18
C PRO A 48 -14.07 9.41 -2.02
N VAL A 49 -14.01 9.62 -3.33
CA VAL A 49 -15.20 9.48 -4.20
C VAL A 49 -15.52 8.03 -4.56
N ASP A 50 -14.54 7.13 -4.49
CA ASP A 50 -14.72 5.70 -4.70
C ASP A 50 -13.62 4.86 -4.03
N GLN A 51 -13.59 3.56 -4.33
CA GLN A 51 -12.62 2.63 -3.76
C GLN A 51 -11.16 2.92 -4.20
N LEU A 52 -10.95 3.36 -5.44
CA LEU A 52 -9.62 3.68 -5.96
C LEU A 52 -9.07 4.94 -5.28
N ASP A 53 -9.90 5.97 -5.19
CA ASP A 53 -9.58 7.22 -4.49
C ASP A 53 -9.31 6.96 -2.99
N ARG A 54 -10.07 6.02 -2.39
CA ARG A 54 -9.84 5.59 -1.00
C ARG A 54 -8.49 4.90 -0.80
N CYS A 55 -7.97 4.16 -1.79
CA CYS A 55 -6.62 3.61 -1.74
C CYS A 55 -5.57 4.75 -1.65
N CYS A 56 -5.74 5.80 -2.45
CA CYS A 56 -4.84 6.96 -2.46
C CYS A 56 -4.93 7.77 -1.16
N PHE A 57 -6.14 7.94 -0.59
CA PHE A 57 -6.32 8.52 0.73
C PHE A 57 -5.51 7.77 1.80
N PHE A 58 -5.63 6.43 1.83
CA PHE A 58 -4.89 5.62 2.79
C PHE A 58 -3.38 5.60 2.54
N HIS A 59 -2.94 5.76 1.29
CA HIS A 59 -1.52 5.99 0.99
C HIS A 59 -1.01 7.24 1.68
N GLY A 60 -1.70 8.37 1.51
CA GLY A 60 -1.40 9.62 2.21
C GLY A 60 -1.33 9.44 3.74
N CYS A 61 -2.26 8.67 4.31
CA CYS A 61 -2.24 8.32 5.73
C CYS A 61 -1.03 7.45 6.13
N CYS A 62 -0.62 6.50 5.30
CA CYS A 62 0.56 5.69 5.54
C CYS A 62 1.82 6.56 5.55
N LEU A 63 1.94 7.47 4.58
CA LEU A 63 3.06 8.42 4.50
C LEU A 63 3.10 9.38 5.68
N SER A 64 1.95 9.88 6.11
CA SER A 64 1.84 10.71 7.32
C SER A 64 2.30 9.96 8.56
N GLN A 65 1.88 8.70 8.72
CA GLN A 65 2.30 7.86 9.85
C GLN A 65 3.80 7.60 9.88
N ILE A 66 4.43 7.26 8.75
CA ILE A 66 5.90 7.07 8.72
C ILE A 66 6.65 8.37 8.96
N SER A 67 6.05 9.51 8.59
CA SER A 67 6.60 10.83 8.90
C SER A 67 6.58 11.11 10.40
N ALA A 68 5.48 10.77 11.08
CA ALA A 68 5.36 10.87 12.53
C ALA A 68 6.35 9.94 13.27
N MET A 69 6.82 8.87 12.63
CA MET A 69 7.89 8.00 13.15
C MET A 69 9.31 8.53 12.87
N GLY A 70 9.45 9.75 12.33
CA GLY A 70 10.74 10.40 12.10
C GLY A 70 11.27 10.31 10.66
N CYS A 71 10.53 9.72 9.73
CA CYS A 71 10.97 9.62 8.34
C CYS A 71 10.62 10.88 7.53
N ARG A 72 11.63 11.62 7.08
CA ARG A 72 11.46 12.84 6.25
C ARG A 72 10.64 12.61 4.98
N GLN A 73 9.67 13.48 4.68
CA GLN A 73 8.79 13.34 3.51
C GLN A 73 9.50 13.64 2.17
N ASP A 74 10.47 14.54 2.19
CA ASP A 74 11.27 15.00 1.05
C ASP A 74 12.49 14.09 0.75
N ARG A 75 12.64 12.99 1.48
CA ARG A 75 13.74 12.03 1.27
C ARG A 75 13.61 11.34 -0.08
N LYS A 76 14.76 11.11 -0.74
CA LYS A 76 14.85 10.17 -1.86
C LYS A 76 14.64 8.75 -1.33
N LEU A 77 13.77 7.99 -1.98
CA LEU A 77 13.60 6.57 -1.66
C LEU A 77 14.80 5.78 -2.19
N HIS A 78 15.49 5.07 -1.32
CA HIS A 78 16.56 4.14 -1.67
C HIS A 78 16.04 2.72 -1.57
N ALA A 79 15.50 2.20 -2.67
CA ALA A 79 14.94 0.86 -2.73
C ALA A 79 15.22 0.18 -4.08
N HIS A 80 15.42 -1.15 -4.03
CA HIS A 80 15.47 -1.99 -5.21
C HIS A 80 14.07 -2.55 -5.51
N LEU A 81 13.60 -2.32 -6.72
CA LEU A 81 12.27 -2.73 -7.19
C LEU A 81 12.39 -3.95 -8.11
N THR A 82 11.45 -4.87 -8.01
CA THR A 82 11.36 -6.06 -8.87
C THR A 82 9.93 -6.29 -9.31
N CYS A 83 9.76 -6.86 -10.50
CA CYS A 83 8.47 -7.34 -10.98
C CYS A 83 8.65 -8.76 -11.51
N GLN A 84 8.04 -9.74 -10.86
CA GLN A 84 8.09 -11.13 -11.30
C GLN A 84 6.68 -11.66 -11.48
N HIS A 85 6.29 -11.99 -12.72
CA HIS A 85 4.96 -12.53 -13.05
C HIS A 85 3.80 -11.70 -12.45
N GLY A 86 3.86 -10.38 -12.61
CA GLY A 86 2.84 -9.46 -12.06
C GLY A 86 2.88 -9.30 -10.54
N ARG A 87 3.97 -9.72 -9.88
CA ARG A 87 4.15 -9.56 -8.43
C ARG A 87 5.26 -8.55 -8.15
N PRO A 88 4.92 -7.36 -7.62
CA PRO A 88 5.92 -6.35 -7.28
C PRO A 88 6.66 -6.70 -5.98
N GLY A 89 7.98 -6.55 -6.01
CA GLY A 89 8.86 -6.59 -4.84
C GLY A 89 9.54 -5.24 -4.62
N CYS A 90 9.80 -4.90 -3.36
CA CYS A 90 10.47 -3.67 -2.96
C CYS A 90 11.39 -3.96 -1.77
N GLN A 91 12.66 -3.64 -1.91
CA GLN A 91 13.66 -3.83 -0.87
C GLN A 91 14.33 -2.50 -0.55
N GLY A 92 13.87 -1.87 0.53
CA GLY A 92 14.43 -0.61 1.03
C GLY A 92 15.73 -0.82 1.80
N VAL A 93 16.65 0.14 1.68
CA VAL A 93 17.95 0.12 2.37
C VAL A 93 17.78 0.48 3.85
N SER A 94 17.19 1.64 4.16
CA SER A 94 16.94 2.10 5.52
C SER A 94 15.58 1.61 6.07
N VAL A 95 15.36 1.78 7.38
CA VAL A 95 14.05 1.55 8.00
C VAL A 95 12.97 2.40 7.31
N CYS A 96 13.27 3.66 7.01
CA CYS A 96 12.34 4.55 6.34
C CYS A 96 12.05 4.13 4.89
N ASP A 97 13.03 3.59 4.17
CA ASP A 97 12.81 3.06 2.82
C ASP A 97 11.94 1.81 2.84
N LYS A 98 12.18 0.90 3.80
CA LYS A 98 11.37 -0.31 3.99
C LYS A 98 9.92 0.04 4.33
N LEU A 99 9.70 1.02 5.20
CA LEU A 99 8.36 1.49 5.54
C LEU A 99 7.64 2.13 4.34
N GLN A 100 8.35 2.95 3.55
CA GLN A 100 7.80 3.51 2.31
C GLN A 100 7.46 2.41 1.30
N CYS A 101 8.33 1.40 1.13
CA CYS A 101 8.05 0.22 0.29
C CYS A 101 6.73 -0.45 0.69
N VAL A 102 6.46 -0.61 1.99
CA VAL A 102 5.21 -1.21 2.47
C VAL A 102 4.01 -0.33 2.10
N CYS A 103 4.10 0.99 2.31
CA CYS A 103 3.04 1.92 1.91
C CYS A 103 2.76 1.84 0.39
N ASP A 104 3.81 1.91 -0.44
CA ASP A 104 3.70 1.91 -1.90
C ASP A 104 3.14 0.59 -2.42
N LYS A 105 3.66 -0.55 -1.94
CA LYS A 105 3.21 -1.88 -2.35
C LYS A 105 1.74 -2.12 -1.99
N THR A 106 1.35 -1.79 -0.76
CA THR A 106 -0.03 -1.97 -0.29
C THR A 106 -0.99 -1.11 -1.10
N THR A 107 -0.58 0.12 -1.42
CA THR A 107 -1.37 1.05 -2.23
C THR A 107 -1.51 0.53 -3.66
N ALA A 108 -0.42 0.10 -4.29
CA ALA A 108 -0.45 -0.45 -5.63
C ALA A 108 -1.39 -1.66 -5.73
N GLN A 109 -1.36 -2.57 -4.75
CA GLN A 109 -2.26 -3.71 -4.67
C GLN A 109 -3.72 -3.30 -4.50
N CYS A 110 -4.00 -2.32 -3.63
CA CYS A 110 -5.34 -1.77 -3.44
C CYS A 110 -5.87 -1.15 -4.74
N MET A 111 -5.07 -0.30 -5.40
CA MET A 111 -5.43 0.35 -6.66
C MET A 111 -5.67 -0.66 -7.79
N ALA A 112 -4.84 -1.70 -7.87
CA ALA A 112 -4.98 -2.75 -8.87
C ALA A 112 -6.25 -3.61 -8.70
N ALA A 113 -6.72 -3.76 -7.46
CA ALA A 113 -7.97 -4.46 -7.15
C ALA A 113 -9.22 -3.58 -7.31
N ALA A 114 -9.05 -2.25 -7.37
CA ALA A 114 -10.16 -1.31 -7.52
C ALA A 114 -10.57 -1.15 -8.99
N ARG A 115 -11.85 -0.85 -9.21
CA ARG A 115 -12.36 -0.51 -10.54
C ARG A 115 -11.89 0.90 -10.91
N PHE A 116 -11.35 1.06 -12.11
CA PHE A 116 -10.99 2.36 -12.66
C PHE A 116 -12.18 2.97 -13.39
N ASN A 117 -12.60 4.18 -13.00
CA ASN A 117 -13.68 4.91 -13.64
C ASN A 117 -13.14 6.07 -14.49
N HIS A 118 -13.13 5.90 -15.82
CA HIS A 118 -12.64 6.91 -16.76
C HIS A 118 -13.42 8.23 -16.75
N SER A 119 -14.64 8.24 -16.18
CA SER A 119 -15.45 9.45 -16.06
C SER A 119 -15.11 10.28 -14.82
N LEU A 120 -14.33 9.74 -13.88
CA LEU A 120 -13.87 10.46 -12.70
C LEU A 120 -12.57 11.19 -13.02
N THR A 121 -12.67 12.50 -13.20
CA THR A 121 -11.53 13.42 -13.17
C THR A 121 -11.53 14.18 -11.85
N ALA A 122 -10.47 14.92 -11.52
CA ALA A 122 -10.38 15.73 -10.31
C ALA A 122 -11.56 16.72 -10.20
N HIS A 123 -12.62 16.30 -9.50
CA HIS A 123 -13.85 17.06 -9.35
C HIS A 123 -13.93 17.63 -7.93
N GLN A 124 -13.98 18.97 -7.85
CA GLN A 124 -14.38 19.80 -6.71
C GLN A 124 -14.46 19.08 -5.36
N CYS A 125 -13.29 18.64 -4.90
CA CYS A 125 -13.11 17.99 -3.61
C CYS A 125 -13.27 19.04 -2.52
N ALA A 126 -14.48 19.12 -1.95
CA ALA A 126 -14.85 20.15 -0.98
C ALA A 126 -15.00 19.58 0.43
N GLY A 127 -14.65 20.40 1.41
CA GLY A 127 -14.79 20.07 2.83
C GLY A 127 -13.54 19.46 3.46
N PRO A 128 -13.59 19.16 4.78
CA PRO A 128 -12.45 18.64 5.50
C PRO A 128 -12.13 17.20 5.08
N ALA A 129 -10.83 16.91 4.92
CA ALA A 129 -10.37 15.55 4.72
C ALA A 129 -10.69 14.68 5.95
N PRO A 130 -11.09 13.40 5.78
CA PRO A 130 -11.30 12.49 6.89
C PRO A 130 -10.00 12.29 7.68
N SER A 131 -10.12 11.99 8.98
CA SER A 131 -8.97 11.62 9.79
C SER A 131 -8.40 10.27 9.34
N CYS A 132 -7.08 10.11 9.38
CA CYS A 132 -6.40 8.84 9.23
C CYS A 132 -6.68 7.94 10.45
N GLN A 133 -7.84 7.28 10.46
CA GLN A 133 -8.13 6.31 11.51
C GLN A 133 -7.41 5.01 11.20
N ARG A 134 -6.64 4.50 12.18
CA ARG A 134 -6.26 3.10 12.17
C ARG A 134 -7.56 2.31 12.31
N GLY A 135 -7.98 1.65 11.23
CA GLY A 135 -9.02 0.63 11.37
C GLY A 135 -8.62 -0.29 12.52
N SER A 136 -9.52 -0.47 13.49
CA SER A 136 -9.36 -1.46 14.54
C SER A 136 -8.88 -2.76 13.90
N ARG A 137 -7.79 -3.34 14.41
CA ARG A 137 -7.23 -4.59 13.91
C ARG A 137 -8.41 -5.58 13.68
N PRO A 138 -8.58 -6.12 12.46
CA PRO A 138 -9.57 -7.16 12.24
C PRO A 138 -9.36 -8.27 13.28
N PRO A 139 -10.41 -8.78 13.94
CA PRO A 139 -10.25 -9.87 14.89
C PRO A 139 -9.49 -11.01 14.21
N LYS A 140 -8.50 -11.57 14.92
CA LYS A 140 -7.72 -12.71 14.40
C LYS A 140 -8.70 -13.78 13.91
N PRO A 141 -8.55 -14.33 12.69
CA PRO A 141 -9.30 -15.51 12.29
C PRO A 141 -9.13 -16.59 13.36
N ARG A 142 -10.24 -17.10 13.90
CA ARG A 142 -10.19 -18.28 14.78
C ARG A 142 -9.78 -19.45 13.91
N LEU A 143 -8.52 -19.87 14.02
CA LEU A 143 -8.08 -21.14 13.46
C LEU A 143 -8.94 -22.27 14.10
N PRO A 144 -9.44 -23.23 13.32
CA PRO A 144 -10.12 -24.40 13.88
C PRO A 144 -9.16 -25.15 14.81
N PRO A 145 -9.66 -25.78 15.90
CA PRO A 145 -8.83 -26.67 16.71
C PRO A 145 -8.26 -27.77 15.82
N GLN A 146 -6.93 -27.94 15.80
CA GLN A 146 -6.34 -29.14 15.22
C GLN A 146 -6.78 -30.32 16.10
N SER A 147 -7.61 -31.19 15.51
CA SER A 147 -7.98 -32.48 16.08
C SER A 147 -6.72 -33.31 16.24
N SER A 148 -6.32 -33.55 17.48
CA SER A 148 -5.26 -34.47 17.86
C SER A 148 -5.85 -35.87 17.97
N GLU A 149 -5.57 -36.74 17.00
CA GLU A 149 -5.63 -38.21 17.06
C GLU A 149 -4.76 -38.73 15.91
N GLU A 150 -3.94 -39.77 15.97
CA GLU A 150 -3.33 -40.63 17.00
C GLU A 150 -2.21 -41.40 16.23
N THR A 151 -1.14 -41.85 16.89
CA THR A 151 -0.71 -43.27 16.76
C THR A 151 0.37 -43.64 17.77
N VAL A 152 -0.07 -44.50 18.68
CA VAL A 152 0.63 -45.61 19.35
C VAL A 152 1.87 -46.11 18.60
N GLY A 153 2.99 -46.24 19.34
CA GLY A 153 4.17 -47.00 18.95
C GLY A 153 4.77 -47.63 20.20
N GLY A 154 4.67 -48.96 20.29
CA GLY A 154 4.93 -49.75 21.49
C GLY A 154 6.41 -50.03 21.79
N ASP A 155 6.57 -50.55 23.00
CA ASP A 155 7.74 -50.99 23.74
C ASP A 155 8.63 -52.03 23.02
N SER A 156 9.95 -51.92 23.23
CA SER A 156 10.87 -53.06 23.30
C SER A 156 12.17 -52.64 23.99
N GLU A 157 12.35 -53.11 25.23
CA GLU A 157 13.62 -53.22 25.95
C GLU A 157 14.63 -54.11 25.18
N VAL A 158 15.92 -53.72 25.16
CA VAL A 158 17.06 -54.67 25.10
C VAL A 158 18.24 -54.08 25.88
N GLU A 159 18.74 -54.88 26.81
CA GLU A 159 19.92 -54.71 27.69
C GLU A 159 21.29 -54.79 26.97
N ASP A 160 22.33 -54.42 27.75
CA ASP A 160 23.72 -54.89 27.77
C ASP A 160 24.82 -54.06 27.05
N THR A 161 25.58 -53.27 27.83
CA THR A 161 27.02 -53.47 28.15
C THR A 161 27.44 -52.51 29.26
#